data_AF-A0A2A6MBX4-F1
#
_entry.id   AF-A0A2A6MBX4-F1
#
_cell.length_a   1.000
_cell.length_b   1.000
_cell.length_c   1.000
_cell.angle_alpha   90.00
_cell.angle_beta   90.00
_cell.angle_gamma   90.00
#
_symmetry.space_group_name_H-M   'P 1'
#
loop_
_entity.id
_entity.type
_entity.pdbx_description
1 polymer ?
#
loop_
_entity_poly.entity_id
_entity_poly.type
_entity_poly.pdbx_seq_one_letter_code
_entity_poly.pdbx_strand_id
1 'polypeptide(L)'
;MRLTACLLLIATLCLSAAQPAAAEIRMVPKGNRHVEQPRVPGASLRRTKAGRTSFDAKYEKVRELLANDRNLVAKIKSTAAAYGIAPIHMIGAIVGEHTYNVDAYDRLQAYYVKAAAYAGNSFHFGYDGESVDEFVKRAQFADCAREKSSYALWSCRERVWEKEFRGRTVGGQTFPNNRFSAVFFQPFFAGQTFGLGQINPLTALMLTDMVSRVSRYDRLDENNAGAVYEAIMDPDVSLAYMAASIRHSIDAYRSIAGMDISHNPGLTATLYNVGSPDERAAALAAKNAGGGVHWPEENYYGWLVNDKLAELEALL
;
A
#
# COMPACT_ATOMS: atom_id res chain seq x y z
N MET A 1 7.15 72.49 -47.28
CA MET A 1 7.37 71.46 -48.33
C MET A 1 8.13 70.30 -47.69
N ARG A 2 7.50 69.12 -47.61
CA ARG A 2 8.09 67.77 -47.42
C ARG A 2 8.78 67.48 -46.07
N LEU A 3 8.73 66.30 -45.44
CA LEU A 3 7.86 65.10 -45.39
C LEU A 3 8.63 64.16 -44.44
N THR A 4 7.93 63.40 -43.57
CA THR A 4 8.36 62.12 -42.93
C THR A 4 9.58 62.17 -41.96
N ALA A 5 9.67 61.40 -40.86
CA ALA A 5 9.05 60.15 -40.50
C ALA A 5 8.97 59.97 -38.96
N CYS A 6 7.96 59.22 -38.53
CA CYS A 6 7.72 58.72 -37.18
C CYS A 6 8.87 57.83 -36.65
N LEU A 7 9.20 57.96 -35.36
CA LEU A 7 9.71 56.85 -34.55
C LEU A 7 9.20 56.98 -33.11
N LEU A 8 8.07 56.31 -32.86
CA LEU A 8 7.63 55.93 -31.51
C LEU A 8 8.32 54.60 -31.17
N LEU A 9 9.37 54.65 -30.35
CA LEU A 9 9.95 53.45 -29.73
C LEU A 9 9.09 53.05 -28.54
N ILE A 10 8.22 52.06 -28.72
CA ILE A 10 7.54 51.36 -27.64
C ILE A 10 8.48 50.21 -27.21
N ALA A 11 9.14 50.36 -26.07
CA ALA A 11 9.91 49.29 -25.46
C ALA A 11 8.96 48.30 -24.75
N THR A 12 8.59 47.22 -25.43
CA THR A 12 7.91 46.08 -24.80
C THR A 12 8.92 45.27 -23.99
N LEU A 13 8.93 45.47 -22.66
CA LEU A 13 9.57 44.56 -21.72
C LEU A 13 8.79 43.24 -21.72
N CYS A 14 9.28 42.23 -22.43
CA CYS A 14 8.81 40.86 -22.25
C CYS A 14 9.30 40.38 -20.87
N LEU A 15 8.45 40.47 -19.85
CA LEU A 15 8.62 39.67 -18.64
C LEU A 15 8.41 38.20 -19.03
N SER A 16 9.50 37.51 -19.36
CA SER A 16 9.54 36.06 -19.40
C SER A 16 9.28 35.57 -17.97
N ALA A 17 8.04 35.28 -17.63
CA ALA A 17 7.73 34.50 -16.43
C ALA A 17 8.47 33.16 -16.58
N ALA A 18 9.54 32.98 -15.81
CA ALA A 18 10.22 31.69 -15.71
C ALA A 18 9.15 30.68 -15.25
N GLN A 19 8.71 29.82 -16.17
CA GLN A 19 7.89 28.69 -15.80
C GLN A 19 8.70 27.90 -14.78
N PRO A 20 8.13 27.51 -13.62
CA PRO A 20 8.83 26.62 -12.71
C PRO A 20 9.22 25.39 -13.52
N ALA A 21 10.52 25.12 -13.62
CA ALA A 21 11.01 23.90 -14.25
C ALA A 21 10.27 22.74 -13.57
N ALA A 22 9.53 21.96 -14.36
CA ALA A 22 8.91 20.75 -13.84
C ALA A 22 10.02 19.94 -13.17
N ALA A 23 9.87 19.66 -11.88
CA ALA A 23 10.86 18.87 -11.15
C ALA A 23 11.04 17.55 -11.91
N GLU A 24 12.25 17.33 -12.41
CA GLU A 24 12.56 16.14 -13.19
C GLU A 24 12.26 14.89 -12.35
N ILE A 25 11.40 13.99 -12.87
CA ILE A 25 11.12 12.72 -12.19
C ILE A 25 12.39 11.89 -12.20
N ARG A 26 12.95 11.63 -11.02
CA ARG A 26 14.19 10.87 -10.86
C ARG A 26 13.90 9.38 -10.86
N MET A 27 14.51 8.65 -11.77
CA MET A 27 14.46 7.19 -11.74
C MET A 27 15.27 6.67 -10.56
N VAL A 28 14.66 5.86 -9.71
CA VAL A 28 15.37 5.25 -8.58
C VAL A 28 16.23 4.09 -9.08
N PRO A 29 17.53 4.03 -8.74
CA PRO A 29 18.39 2.94 -9.20
C PRO A 29 17.89 1.58 -8.69
N LYS A 30 18.05 0.55 -9.52
CA LYS A 30 17.70 -0.84 -9.18
C LYS A 30 18.56 -1.37 -8.02
N GLY A 31 18.10 -2.45 -7.39
CA GLY A 31 18.82 -3.18 -6.36
C GLY A 31 18.86 -2.47 -5.00
N ASN A 32 19.54 -3.09 -4.05
CA ASN A 32 19.52 -2.65 -2.65
C ASN A 32 20.33 -1.37 -2.41
N ARG A 33 19.88 -0.58 -1.42
CA ARG A 33 20.67 0.52 -0.84
C ARG A 33 21.60 0.07 0.28
N HIS A 34 21.27 -1.06 0.90
CA HIS A 34 22.07 -1.68 1.97
C HIS A 34 22.80 -2.91 1.45
N VAL A 35 24.09 -3.05 1.79
CA VAL A 35 24.91 -4.23 1.41
C VAL A 35 24.40 -5.49 2.10
N GLU A 36 24.03 -5.37 3.37
CA GLU A 36 23.48 -6.45 4.17
C GLU A 36 21.99 -6.24 4.41
N GLN A 37 21.28 -7.34 4.65
CA GLN A 37 19.86 -7.28 4.94
C GLN A 37 19.58 -6.46 6.21
N PRO A 38 18.68 -5.46 6.15
CA PRO A 38 18.22 -4.76 7.35
C PRO A 38 17.63 -5.72 8.39
N ARG A 39 17.71 -5.33 9.67
CA ARG A 39 17.26 -6.18 10.78
C ARG A 39 15.80 -6.64 10.62
N VAL A 40 15.59 -7.96 10.67
CA VAL A 40 14.25 -8.55 10.71
C VAL A 40 13.59 -8.31 12.09
N PRO A 41 12.33 -7.82 12.14
CA PRO A 41 11.62 -7.58 13.38
C PRO A 41 11.47 -8.83 14.26
N GLY A 42 11.55 -8.65 15.58
CA GLY A 42 11.45 -9.74 16.55
C GLY A 42 10.14 -10.54 16.47
N ALA A 43 9.03 -9.92 16.05
CA ALA A 43 7.77 -10.62 15.86
C ALA A 43 7.85 -11.68 14.75
N SER A 44 8.51 -11.38 13.64
CA SER A 44 8.72 -12.32 12.52
C SER A 44 9.62 -13.48 12.93
N LEU A 45 10.68 -13.20 13.71
CA LEU A 45 11.54 -14.24 14.28
C LEU A 45 10.77 -15.17 15.22
N ARG A 46 9.95 -14.62 16.13
CA ARG A 46 9.14 -15.42 17.06
C ARG A 46 8.14 -16.31 16.33
N ARG A 47 7.42 -15.79 15.32
CA ARG A 47 6.48 -16.57 14.52
C ARG A 47 7.15 -17.72 13.78
N THR A 48 8.30 -17.44 13.16
CA THR A 48 9.10 -18.44 12.42
C THR A 48 9.60 -19.54 13.35
N LYS A 49 10.09 -19.18 14.55
CA LYS A 49 10.46 -20.14 15.59
C LYS A 49 9.26 -20.96 16.10
N ALA A 50 8.10 -20.33 16.29
CA ALA A 50 6.89 -21.02 16.73
C ALA A 50 6.40 -22.04 15.67
N GLY A 51 6.52 -21.70 14.39
CA GLY A 51 6.26 -22.60 13.27
C GLY A 51 7.36 -23.64 13.01
N ARG A 52 8.41 -23.71 13.85
CA ARG A 52 9.54 -24.64 13.73
C ARG A 52 10.16 -24.68 12.33
N THR A 53 10.32 -23.51 11.72
CA THR A 53 10.88 -23.35 10.36
C THR A 53 11.95 -22.25 10.33
N SER A 54 12.54 -21.98 9.17
CA SER A 54 13.49 -20.89 8.91
C SER A 54 12.97 -19.96 7.80
N PHE A 55 13.53 -18.76 7.68
CA PHE A 55 13.17 -17.88 6.57
C PHE A 55 13.54 -18.47 5.21
N ASP A 56 14.71 -19.11 5.09
CA ASP A 56 15.12 -19.77 3.85
C ASP A 56 14.15 -20.88 3.44
N ALA A 57 13.74 -21.73 4.39
CA ALA A 57 12.76 -22.78 4.11
C ALA A 57 11.40 -22.20 3.68
N LYS A 58 10.99 -21.08 4.26
CA LYS A 58 9.76 -20.39 3.88
C LYS A 58 9.87 -19.72 2.50
N TYR A 59 11.01 -19.14 2.18
CA TYR A 59 11.32 -18.58 0.86
C TYR A 59 11.24 -19.67 -0.22
N GLU A 60 11.94 -20.79 -0.02
CA GLU A 60 11.91 -21.90 -0.97
C GLU A 60 10.49 -22.43 -1.18
N LYS A 61 9.72 -22.58 -0.10
CA LYS A 61 8.34 -23.05 -0.16
C LYS A 61 7.42 -22.15 -1.01
N VAL A 62 7.50 -20.82 -0.85
CA VAL A 62 6.70 -19.90 -1.68
C VAL A 62 7.21 -19.84 -3.11
N ARG A 63 8.54 -19.90 -3.32
CA ARG A 63 9.15 -19.94 -4.66
C ARG A 63 8.71 -21.18 -5.43
N GLU A 64 8.72 -22.35 -4.79
CA GLU A 64 8.27 -23.62 -5.38
C GLU A 64 6.76 -23.60 -5.68
N LEU A 65 5.93 -23.04 -4.80
CA LEU A 65 4.51 -22.87 -5.05
C LEU A 65 4.29 -22.06 -6.33
N LEU A 66 4.94 -20.91 -6.46
CA LEU A 66 4.84 -20.06 -7.65
C LEU A 66 5.40 -20.73 -8.90
N ALA A 67 6.50 -21.49 -8.78
CA ALA A 67 7.09 -22.20 -9.91
C ALA A 67 6.19 -23.32 -10.45
N ASN A 68 5.43 -23.98 -9.57
CA ASN A 68 4.58 -25.12 -9.90
C ASN A 68 3.14 -24.71 -10.27
N ASP A 69 2.63 -23.58 -9.78
CA ASP A 69 1.29 -23.08 -10.10
C ASP A 69 1.30 -22.08 -11.27
N ARG A 70 1.32 -22.63 -12.49
CA ARG A 70 1.29 -21.82 -13.72
C ARG A 70 0.01 -21.01 -13.89
N ASN A 71 -1.11 -21.47 -13.35
CA ASN A 71 -2.38 -20.76 -13.41
C ASN A 71 -2.34 -19.51 -12.53
N LEU A 72 -1.82 -19.63 -11.30
CA LEU A 72 -1.60 -18.50 -10.41
C LEU A 72 -0.66 -17.48 -11.03
N VAL A 73 0.48 -17.91 -11.59
CA VAL A 73 1.42 -17.00 -12.26
C VAL A 73 0.78 -16.30 -13.46
N ALA A 74 -0.03 -17.01 -14.26
CA ALA A 74 -0.77 -16.41 -15.37
C ALA A 74 -1.77 -15.33 -14.89
N LYS A 75 -2.49 -15.59 -13.78
CA LYS A 75 -3.37 -14.61 -13.15
C LYS A 75 -2.58 -13.40 -12.64
N ILE A 76 -1.44 -13.60 -11.98
CA ILE A 76 -0.55 -12.52 -11.53
C ILE A 76 -0.13 -11.65 -12.71
N LYS A 77 0.31 -12.24 -13.82
CA LYS A 77 0.71 -11.50 -15.03
C LYS A 77 -0.44 -10.69 -15.61
N SER A 78 -1.62 -11.31 -15.76
CA SER A 78 -2.81 -10.66 -16.29
C SER A 78 -3.24 -9.47 -15.41
N THR A 79 -3.32 -9.69 -14.09
CA THR A 79 -3.69 -8.63 -13.14
C THR A 79 -2.64 -7.52 -13.12
N ALA A 80 -1.34 -7.83 -13.05
CA ALA A 80 -0.28 -6.83 -13.10
C ALA A 80 -0.37 -5.95 -14.35
N ALA A 81 -0.60 -6.56 -15.51
CA ALA A 81 -0.79 -5.85 -16.77
C ALA A 81 -1.99 -4.90 -16.74
N ALA A 82 -3.14 -5.32 -16.18
CA ALA A 82 -4.33 -4.48 -16.05
C ALA A 82 -4.09 -3.22 -15.20
N TYR A 83 -3.20 -3.31 -14.20
CA TYR A 83 -2.83 -2.19 -13.33
C TYR A 83 -1.60 -1.41 -13.82
N GLY A 84 -1.02 -1.78 -14.98
CA GLY A 84 0.14 -1.10 -15.53
C GLY A 84 1.39 -1.21 -14.65
N ILE A 85 1.62 -2.38 -14.06
CA ILE A 85 2.81 -2.70 -13.26
C ILE A 85 3.49 -3.96 -13.82
N ALA A 86 4.81 -4.07 -13.67
CA ALA A 86 5.52 -5.31 -13.99
C ALA A 86 5.12 -6.41 -12.98
N PRO A 87 4.87 -7.66 -13.41
CA PRO A 87 4.40 -8.72 -12.53
C PRO A 87 5.40 -9.10 -11.42
N ILE A 88 6.68 -8.78 -11.59
CA ILE A 88 7.71 -8.97 -10.56
C ILE A 88 7.41 -8.22 -9.26
N HIS A 89 6.70 -7.09 -9.31
CA HIS A 89 6.30 -6.37 -8.09
C HIS A 89 5.30 -7.19 -7.26
N MET A 90 4.37 -7.89 -7.93
CA MET A 90 3.43 -8.77 -7.25
C MET A 90 4.15 -10.02 -6.71
N ILE A 91 5.00 -10.66 -7.52
CA ILE A 91 5.81 -11.79 -7.05
C ILE A 91 6.64 -11.40 -5.81
N GLY A 92 7.32 -10.25 -5.84
CA GLY A 92 8.11 -9.75 -4.72
C GLY A 92 7.28 -9.53 -3.45
N ALA A 93 6.08 -8.95 -3.56
CA ALA A 93 5.18 -8.77 -2.43
C ALA A 93 4.71 -10.11 -1.82
N ILE A 94 4.30 -11.08 -2.66
CA ILE A 94 3.92 -12.44 -2.20
C ILE A 94 5.11 -13.11 -1.49
N VAL A 95 6.27 -13.11 -2.13
CA VAL A 95 7.47 -13.77 -1.59
C VAL A 95 7.89 -13.14 -0.26
N GLY A 96 7.90 -11.81 -0.16
CA GLY A 96 8.18 -11.12 1.10
C GLY A 96 7.20 -11.56 2.20
N GLU A 97 5.90 -11.48 1.92
CA GLU A 97 4.82 -11.79 2.88
C GLU A 97 4.92 -13.22 3.42
N HIS A 98 5.11 -14.17 2.51
CA HIS A 98 5.19 -15.58 2.86
C HIS A 98 6.57 -16.01 3.38
N THR A 99 7.62 -15.21 3.20
CA THR A 99 8.92 -15.47 3.83
C THR A 99 8.90 -15.07 5.29
N TYR A 100 8.39 -13.88 5.63
CA TYR A 100 8.59 -13.31 6.98
C TYR A 100 7.34 -13.19 7.84
N ASN A 101 6.13 -13.16 7.26
CA ASN A 101 4.89 -12.94 8.02
C ASN A 101 4.08 -14.21 8.20
N VAL A 102 3.71 -14.85 7.09
CA VAL A 102 2.80 -16.01 7.04
C VAL A 102 3.48 -17.21 6.37
N ASP A 103 2.92 -18.41 6.47
CA ASP A 103 3.35 -19.59 5.71
C ASP A 103 2.41 -19.76 4.50
N ALA A 104 2.97 -20.08 3.32
CA ALA A 104 2.28 -20.21 2.03
C ALA A 104 1.21 -21.32 1.98
N TYR A 105 1.39 -22.43 2.70
CA TYR A 105 0.46 -23.56 2.63
C TYR A 105 -0.62 -23.58 3.72
N ASP A 106 -0.48 -22.79 4.78
CA ASP A 106 -1.28 -22.98 6.00
C ASP A 106 -2.77 -22.63 5.90
N ARG A 107 -3.27 -22.09 4.77
CA ARG A 107 -4.46 -21.22 4.89
C ARG A 107 -5.59 -21.27 3.88
N LEU A 108 -5.61 -22.05 2.80
CA LEU A 108 -6.89 -22.15 2.06
C LEU A 108 -8.01 -22.67 2.99
N GLN A 109 -7.76 -23.73 3.76
CA GLN A 109 -8.70 -24.23 4.77
C GLN A 109 -8.95 -23.25 5.93
N ALA A 110 -7.90 -22.61 6.46
CA ALA A 110 -8.07 -21.62 7.53
C ALA A 110 -8.80 -20.36 7.06
N TYR A 111 -8.69 -19.98 5.78
CA TYR A 111 -9.45 -18.90 5.17
C TYR A 111 -10.91 -19.27 5.04
N TYR A 112 -11.26 -20.48 4.61
CA TYR A 112 -12.66 -20.92 4.59
C TYR A 112 -13.28 -20.94 5.99
N VAL A 113 -12.56 -21.40 7.02
CA VAL A 113 -13.04 -21.37 8.41
C VAL A 113 -13.26 -19.93 8.89
N LYS A 114 -12.36 -19.01 8.55
CA LYS A 114 -12.54 -17.58 8.86
C LYS A 114 -13.68 -16.99 8.06
N ALA A 115 -13.77 -17.25 6.76
CA ALA A 115 -14.85 -16.79 5.89
C ALA A 115 -16.21 -17.23 6.44
N ALA A 116 -16.33 -18.46 6.94
CA ALA A 116 -17.53 -18.93 7.62
C ALA A 116 -17.85 -18.12 8.90
N ALA A 117 -16.85 -17.75 9.70
CA ALA A 117 -17.03 -16.85 10.83
C ALA A 117 -17.48 -15.43 10.41
N TYR A 118 -17.12 -15.01 9.19
CA TYR A 118 -17.52 -13.73 8.57
C TYR A 118 -18.73 -13.85 7.62
N ALA A 119 -19.36 -15.02 7.50
CA ALA A 119 -20.55 -15.21 6.67
C ALA A 119 -21.85 -15.00 7.45
N GLY A 120 -21.76 -14.76 8.77
CA GLY A 120 -22.90 -14.37 9.59
C GLY A 120 -23.21 -12.88 9.43
N ASN A 121 -24.47 -12.53 9.13
CA ASN A 121 -24.97 -11.15 8.93
C ASN A 121 -24.91 -10.23 10.18
N SER A 122 -24.17 -10.60 11.23
CA SER A 122 -24.26 -9.93 12.54
C SER A 122 -23.01 -9.14 12.96
N PHE A 123 -21.99 -8.99 12.11
CA PHE A 123 -20.81 -8.21 12.46
C PHE A 123 -20.68 -6.93 11.61
N HIS A 124 -20.22 -5.88 12.27
CA HIS A 124 -19.92 -4.58 11.66
C HIS A 124 -18.49 -4.17 12.03
N PHE A 125 -17.91 -3.24 11.27
CA PHE A 125 -16.68 -2.58 11.70
C PHE A 125 -17.00 -1.63 12.84
N GLY A 126 -16.22 -1.68 13.91
CA GLY A 126 -16.53 -0.96 15.14
C GLY A 126 -15.58 -1.28 16.29
N TYR A 127 -15.67 -0.48 17.33
CA TYR A 127 -14.93 -0.63 18.57
C TYR A 127 -15.83 -0.27 19.75
N ASP A 128 -15.82 -1.10 20.80
CA ASP A 128 -16.55 -0.84 22.05
C ASP A 128 -18.05 -0.54 21.86
N GLY A 129 -18.69 -1.27 20.94
CA GLY A 129 -20.11 -1.11 20.60
C GLY A 129 -20.44 0.05 19.66
N GLU A 130 -19.46 0.86 19.28
CA GLU A 130 -19.63 1.95 18.31
C GLU A 130 -19.16 1.52 16.92
N SER A 131 -19.97 1.75 15.88
CA SER A 131 -19.58 1.44 14.50
C SER A 131 -18.52 2.42 13.98
N VAL A 132 -17.75 2.02 12.97
CA VAL A 132 -16.75 2.93 12.37
C VAL A 132 -17.41 4.12 11.67
N ASP A 133 -18.59 3.95 11.06
CA ASP A 133 -19.35 5.03 10.42
C ASP A 133 -19.85 6.06 11.45
N GLU A 134 -20.35 5.61 12.60
CA GLU A 134 -20.64 6.50 13.72
C GLU A 134 -19.36 7.17 14.22
N PHE A 135 -18.26 6.41 14.30
CA PHE A 135 -17.03 6.91 14.88
C PHE A 135 -16.47 8.13 14.14
N VAL A 136 -16.42 8.02 12.81
CA VAL A 136 -15.84 9.02 11.91
C VAL A 136 -16.74 10.23 11.66
N LYS A 137 -17.93 10.30 12.27
CA LYS A 137 -18.81 11.48 12.26
C LYS A 137 -18.43 12.55 13.29
N ARG A 138 -17.51 12.24 14.21
CA ARG A 138 -17.03 13.22 15.21
C ARG A 138 -16.39 14.45 14.56
N ALA A 139 -16.46 15.59 15.24
CA ALA A 139 -15.96 16.88 14.73
C ALA A 139 -14.46 16.85 14.34
N GLN A 140 -13.65 16.02 15.00
CA GLN A 140 -12.23 15.82 14.68
C GLN A 140 -12.00 15.35 13.24
N PHE A 141 -12.98 14.68 12.63
CA PHE A 141 -12.92 14.17 11.26
C PHE A 141 -13.54 15.11 10.23
N ALA A 142 -14.09 16.26 10.63
CA ALA A 142 -14.83 17.16 9.74
C ALA A 142 -14.01 17.56 8.50
N ASP A 143 -12.72 17.79 8.68
CA ASP A 143 -11.77 18.13 7.62
C ASP A 143 -11.61 17.03 6.56
N CYS A 144 -11.83 15.76 6.91
CA CYS A 144 -11.73 14.65 5.99
C CYS A 144 -12.90 14.58 5.00
N ALA A 145 -14.01 15.27 5.25
CA ALA A 145 -15.17 15.28 4.35
C ALA A 145 -14.88 15.93 2.97
N ARG A 146 -13.79 16.70 2.85
CA ARG A 146 -13.35 17.29 1.59
C ARG A 146 -12.67 16.31 0.63
N GLU A 147 -12.22 15.17 1.15
CA GLU A 147 -11.43 14.20 0.39
C GLU A 147 -12.32 13.47 -0.61
N LYS A 148 -11.91 13.44 -1.88
CA LYS A 148 -12.75 12.95 -2.98
C LYS A 148 -12.58 11.48 -3.30
N SER A 149 -11.40 10.93 -3.02
CA SER A 149 -11.11 9.51 -3.23
C SER A 149 -11.21 8.76 -1.91
N SER A 150 -11.60 7.49 -1.99
CA SER A 150 -11.61 6.58 -0.85
C SER A 150 -10.24 6.50 -0.18
N TYR A 151 -9.15 6.51 -0.97
CA TYR A 151 -7.79 6.50 -0.43
C TYR A 151 -7.52 7.72 0.44
N ALA A 152 -7.74 8.93 -0.11
CA ALA A 152 -7.47 10.17 0.61
C ALA A 152 -8.36 10.33 1.85
N LEU A 153 -9.63 9.94 1.74
CA LEU A 153 -10.60 9.95 2.84
C LEU A 153 -10.14 9.07 4.01
N TRP A 154 -9.84 7.80 3.73
CA TRP A 154 -9.43 6.85 4.77
C TRP A 154 -8.05 7.17 5.33
N SER A 155 -7.08 7.62 4.51
CA SER A 155 -5.81 8.13 5.02
C SER A 155 -5.97 9.36 5.91
N CYS A 156 -6.90 10.27 5.59
CA CYS A 156 -7.20 11.40 6.46
C CYS A 156 -7.75 10.93 7.81
N ARG A 157 -8.70 9.99 7.80
CA ARG A 157 -9.27 9.39 9.02
C ARG A 157 -8.19 8.69 9.86
N GLU A 158 -7.27 7.94 9.24
CA GLU A 158 -6.13 7.34 9.94
C GLU A 158 -5.23 8.39 10.61
N ARG A 159 -4.90 9.49 9.92
CA ARG A 159 -4.09 10.56 10.52
C ARG A 159 -4.78 11.21 11.71
N VAL A 160 -6.10 11.44 11.62
CA VAL A 160 -6.89 11.97 12.74
C VAL A 160 -6.87 10.98 13.91
N TRP A 161 -7.06 9.69 13.66
CA TRP A 161 -6.94 8.64 14.68
C TRP A 161 -5.58 8.68 15.39
N GLU A 162 -4.49 8.64 14.63
CA GLU A 162 -3.13 8.61 15.17
C GLU A 162 -2.81 9.86 16.01
N LYS A 163 -3.29 11.03 15.58
CA LYS A 163 -3.00 12.29 16.25
C LYS A 163 -3.88 12.53 17.48
N GLU A 164 -5.18 12.32 17.36
CA GLU A 164 -6.18 12.81 18.31
C GLU A 164 -6.73 11.71 19.24
N PHE A 165 -6.70 10.43 18.82
CA PHE A 165 -7.38 9.35 19.55
C PHE A 165 -6.44 8.27 20.10
N ARG A 166 -5.47 7.79 19.31
CA ARG A 166 -4.64 6.64 19.68
C ARG A 166 -3.97 6.82 21.05
N GLY A 167 -4.31 5.95 22.00
CA GLY A 167 -3.76 5.96 23.36
C GLY A 167 -4.17 7.16 24.22
N ARG A 168 -5.19 7.93 23.80
CA ARG A 168 -5.67 9.14 24.48
C ARG A 168 -7.07 8.94 25.05
N THR A 169 -7.44 9.81 25.99
CA THR A 169 -8.81 9.92 26.49
C THR A 169 -9.47 11.13 25.83
N VAL A 170 -10.59 10.91 25.13
CA VAL A 170 -11.34 11.95 24.41
C VAL A 170 -12.81 11.82 24.79
N GLY A 171 -13.43 12.91 25.26
CA GLY A 171 -14.85 12.89 25.66
C GLY A 171 -15.17 11.91 26.80
N GLY A 172 -14.19 11.60 27.66
CA GLY A 172 -14.37 10.63 28.76
C GLY A 172 -14.13 9.16 28.39
N GLN A 173 -13.92 8.83 27.11
CA GLN A 173 -13.59 7.49 26.64
C GLN A 173 -12.09 7.37 26.38
N THR A 174 -11.47 6.28 26.84
CA THR A 174 -10.04 5.98 26.61
C THR A 174 -9.89 5.04 25.42
N PHE A 175 -9.07 5.43 24.46
CA PHE A 175 -8.84 4.67 23.24
C PHE A 175 -7.55 3.84 23.30
N PRO A 176 -7.50 2.65 22.68
CA PRO A 176 -6.30 1.81 22.66
C PRO A 176 -5.11 2.52 22.01
N ASN A 177 -3.91 2.28 22.54
CA ASN A 177 -2.67 2.64 21.84
C ASN A 177 -2.36 1.63 20.72
N ASN A 178 -3.22 1.59 19.70
CA ASN A 178 -3.11 0.68 18.57
C ASN A 178 -3.53 1.37 17.26
N ARG A 179 -3.21 0.76 16.12
CA ARG A 179 -3.53 1.28 14.78
C ARG A 179 -5.04 1.32 14.54
N PHE A 180 -5.51 2.30 13.78
CA PHE A 180 -6.93 2.46 13.45
C PHE A 180 -7.55 1.18 12.84
N SER A 181 -6.87 0.62 11.84
CA SER A 181 -7.23 -0.67 11.21
C SER A 181 -7.37 -1.82 12.22
N ALA A 182 -6.52 -1.86 13.24
CA ALA A 182 -6.57 -2.90 14.25
C ALA A 182 -7.69 -2.72 15.26
N VAL A 183 -8.10 -1.48 15.52
CA VAL A 183 -9.15 -1.15 16.50
C VAL A 183 -10.54 -1.33 15.90
N PHE A 184 -10.78 -0.84 14.68
CA PHE A 184 -12.13 -0.78 14.09
C PHE A 184 -12.42 -1.87 13.06
N PHE A 185 -11.41 -2.42 12.38
CA PHE A 185 -11.62 -3.26 11.20
C PHE A 185 -11.30 -4.73 11.41
N GLN A 186 -11.08 -5.17 12.65
CA GLN A 186 -10.60 -6.53 12.95
C GLN A 186 -11.35 -7.17 14.14
N PRO A 187 -12.68 -7.36 14.05
CA PRO A 187 -13.52 -7.75 15.18
C PRO A 187 -13.22 -9.14 15.76
N PHE A 188 -12.72 -10.11 14.97
CA PHE A 188 -12.51 -11.49 15.43
C PHE A 188 -11.04 -11.91 15.50
N PHE A 189 -10.20 -11.36 14.63
CA PHE A 189 -8.81 -11.78 14.48
C PHE A 189 -7.89 -10.56 14.41
N ALA A 190 -7.58 -10.01 15.58
CA ALA A 190 -6.72 -8.84 15.73
C ALA A 190 -5.41 -8.99 14.94
N GLY A 191 -5.15 -8.05 14.05
CA GLY A 191 -3.94 -7.91 13.24
C GLY A 191 -3.88 -8.74 11.95
N GLN A 192 -4.93 -9.46 11.56
CA GLN A 192 -4.84 -10.43 10.45
C GLN A 192 -5.22 -9.87 9.08
N THR A 193 -4.59 -10.48 8.09
CA THR A 193 -4.64 -10.19 6.66
C THR A 193 -5.06 -11.45 5.90
N PHE A 194 -5.68 -11.29 4.73
CA PHE A 194 -6.35 -12.39 4.03
C PHE A 194 -5.90 -12.55 2.58
N GLY A 195 -6.11 -13.76 2.04
CA GLY A 195 -5.72 -14.12 0.67
C GLY A 195 -4.21 -14.23 0.47
N LEU A 196 -3.79 -14.51 -0.76
CA LEU A 196 -2.36 -14.54 -1.13
C LEU A 196 -1.70 -13.16 -0.99
N GLY A 197 -2.46 -12.09 -1.16
CA GLY A 197 -1.96 -10.72 -0.98
C GLY A 197 -1.80 -10.29 0.47
N GLN A 198 -2.37 -11.01 1.46
CA GLN A 198 -2.40 -10.52 2.84
C GLN A 198 -2.99 -9.08 2.93
N ILE A 199 -4.14 -8.84 2.30
CA ILE A 199 -4.83 -7.55 2.36
C ILE A 199 -5.70 -7.46 3.63
N ASN A 200 -5.75 -6.28 4.26
CA ASN A 200 -6.67 -6.00 5.38
C ASN A 200 -7.87 -5.17 4.91
N PRO A 201 -9.00 -5.17 5.65
CA PRO A 201 -10.22 -4.48 5.23
C PRO A 201 -10.07 -2.97 4.95
N LEU A 202 -9.30 -2.26 5.79
CA LEU A 202 -9.09 -0.81 5.60
C LEU A 202 -8.32 -0.54 4.30
N THR A 203 -7.28 -1.31 4.02
CA THR A 203 -6.54 -1.21 2.75
C THR A 203 -7.43 -1.47 1.54
N ALA A 204 -8.36 -2.42 1.63
CA ALA A 204 -9.33 -2.66 0.56
C ALA A 204 -10.29 -1.46 0.38
N LEU A 205 -10.83 -0.92 1.48
CA LEU A 205 -11.66 0.29 1.43
C LEU A 205 -10.92 1.50 0.82
N MET A 206 -9.65 1.70 1.17
CA MET A 206 -8.82 2.76 0.59
C MET A 206 -8.66 2.62 -0.93
N LEU A 207 -8.45 1.39 -1.41
CA LEU A 207 -8.12 1.11 -2.81
C LEU A 207 -9.34 0.85 -3.70
N THR A 208 -10.54 0.80 -3.12
CA THR A 208 -11.76 0.36 -3.81
C THR A 208 -12.09 1.18 -5.07
N ASP A 209 -11.80 2.49 -5.07
CA ASP A 209 -11.96 3.35 -6.24
C ASP A 209 -11.14 2.88 -7.44
N MET A 210 -9.87 2.52 -7.19
CA MET A 210 -8.97 2.06 -8.24
C MET A 210 -9.40 0.68 -8.73
N VAL A 211 -9.71 -0.22 -7.79
CA VAL A 211 -10.10 -1.59 -8.11
C VAL A 211 -11.41 -1.64 -8.89
N SER A 212 -12.41 -0.85 -8.49
CA SER A 212 -13.67 -0.75 -9.23
C SER A 212 -13.45 -0.18 -10.63
N ARG A 213 -12.61 0.84 -10.78
CA ARG A 213 -12.30 1.44 -12.09
C ARG A 213 -11.57 0.47 -13.03
N VAL A 214 -10.58 -0.27 -12.53
CA VAL A 214 -9.69 -1.12 -13.35
C VAL A 214 -10.29 -2.52 -13.56
N SER A 215 -10.73 -3.16 -12.48
CA SER A 215 -11.21 -4.56 -12.47
C SER A 215 -12.73 -4.69 -12.54
N ARG A 216 -13.49 -3.58 -12.48
CA ARG A 216 -14.97 -3.56 -12.55
C ARG A 216 -15.68 -4.27 -11.39
N TYR A 217 -14.97 -4.57 -10.31
CA TYR A 217 -15.62 -5.01 -9.07
C TYR A 217 -16.43 -3.89 -8.43
N ASP A 218 -17.42 -4.25 -7.64
CA ASP A 218 -18.22 -3.28 -6.90
C ASP A 218 -17.36 -2.50 -5.90
N ARG A 219 -17.75 -1.24 -5.69
CA ARG A 219 -17.14 -0.42 -4.64
C ARG A 219 -17.50 -0.99 -3.28
N LEU A 220 -16.52 -1.02 -2.40
CA LEU A 220 -16.66 -1.45 -1.01
C LEU A 220 -17.16 -0.29 -0.13
N ASP A 221 -17.95 -0.65 0.87
CA ASP A 221 -18.57 0.26 1.85
C ASP A 221 -18.29 -0.26 3.26
N GLU A 222 -17.89 0.62 4.17
CA GLU A 222 -17.62 0.28 5.57
C GLU A 222 -18.85 -0.25 6.33
N ASN A 223 -20.06 0.06 5.86
CA ASN A 223 -21.31 -0.42 6.44
C ASN A 223 -21.65 -1.85 6.00
N ASN A 224 -20.92 -2.40 5.00
CA ASN A 224 -21.06 -3.77 4.54
C ASN A 224 -19.77 -4.57 4.78
N ALA A 225 -19.49 -4.84 6.06
CA ALA A 225 -18.29 -5.57 6.46
C ALA A 225 -18.20 -6.96 5.80
N GLY A 226 -19.34 -7.63 5.59
CA GLY A 226 -19.42 -8.90 4.86
C GLY A 226 -18.81 -8.83 3.46
N ALA A 227 -19.27 -7.89 2.63
CA ALA A 227 -18.74 -7.70 1.28
C ALA A 227 -17.24 -7.34 1.26
N VAL A 228 -16.77 -6.56 2.24
CA VAL A 228 -15.34 -6.24 2.37
C VAL A 228 -14.52 -7.49 2.65
N TYR A 229 -14.97 -8.35 3.56
CA TYR A 229 -14.28 -9.61 3.86
C TYR A 229 -14.33 -10.59 2.69
N GLU A 230 -15.48 -10.72 2.04
CA GLU A 230 -15.61 -11.53 0.83
C GLU A 230 -14.59 -11.11 -0.24
N ALA A 231 -14.48 -9.81 -0.52
CA ALA A 231 -13.54 -9.28 -1.50
C ALA A 231 -12.07 -9.57 -1.18
N ILE A 232 -11.64 -9.48 0.09
CA ILE A 232 -10.24 -9.73 0.45
C ILE A 232 -9.91 -11.22 0.63
N MET A 233 -10.93 -12.07 0.78
CA MET A 233 -10.79 -13.53 0.87
C MET A 233 -10.89 -14.23 -0.48
N ASP A 234 -11.63 -13.66 -1.44
CA ASP A 234 -11.66 -14.16 -2.82
C ASP A 234 -10.27 -14.03 -3.46
N PRO A 235 -9.69 -15.11 -4.03
CA PRO A 235 -8.34 -15.09 -4.58
C PRO A 235 -8.15 -14.08 -5.72
N ASP A 236 -9.15 -13.92 -6.60
CA ASP A 236 -9.03 -13.10 -7.80
C ASP A 236 -9.23 -11.61 -7.46
N VAL A 237 -10.21 -11.31 -6.62
CA VAL A 237 -10.43 -9.95 -6.10
C VAL A 237 -9.25 -9.50 -5.23
N SER A 238 -8.70 -10.39 -4.38
CA SER A 238 -7.54 -10.09 -3.54
C SER A 238 -6.29 -9.76 -4.36
N LEU A 239 -6.05 -10.44 -5.49
CA LEU A 239 -4.96 -10.11 -6.42
C LEU A 239 -5.13 -8.71 -7.03
N ALA A 240 -6.36 -8.28 -7.31
CA ALA A 240 -6.64 -6.94 -7.82
C ALA A 240 -6.32 -5.86 -6.77
N TYR A 241 -6.72 -6.05 -5.51
CA TYR A 241 -6.36 -5.14 -4.41
C TYR A 241 -4.85 -5.08 -4.15
N MET A 242 -4.17 -6.20 -4.28
CA MET A 242 -2.72 -6.26 -4.21
C MET A 242 -2.05 -5.44 -5.32
N ALA A 243 -2.46 -5.63 -6.58
CA ALA A 243 -1.94 -4.86 -7.70
C ALA A 243 -2.23 -3.36 -7.55
N ALA A 244 -3.42 -3.00 -7.08
CA ALA A 244 -3.81 -1.62 -6.79
C ALA A 244 -2.90 -0.97 -5.73
N SER A 245 -2.56 -1.70 -4.65
CA SER A 245 -1.67 -1.22 -3.58
C SER A 245 -0.27 -0.89 -4.11
N ILE A 246 0.28 -1.77 -4.95
CA ILE A 246 1.59 -1.60 -5.58
C ILE A 246 1.56 -0.43 -6.56
N ARG A 247 0.57 -0.38 -7.46
CA ARG A 247 0.37 0.72 -8.42
C ARG A 247 0.30 2.06 -7.69
N HIS A 248 -0.54 2.15 -6.66
CA HIS A 248 -0.68 3.35 -5.86
C HIS A 248 0.65 3.77 -5.21
N SER A 249 1.44 2.82 -4.68
CA SER A 249 2.77 3.12 -4.13
C SER A 249 3.72 3.74 -5.17
N ILE A 250 3.72 3.22 -6.40
CA ILE A 250 4.52 3.78 -7.50
C ILE A 250 4.04 5.19 -7.85
N ASP A 251 2.71 5.39 -7.95
CA ASP A 251 2.11 6.70 -8.24
C ASP A 251 2.42 7.74 -7.16
N ALA A 252 2.31 7.36 -5.89
CA ALA A 252 2.57 8.23 -4.76
C ALA A 252 4.01 8.74 -4.77
N TYR A 253 4.99 7.85 -4.93
CA TYR A 253 6.40 8.24 -5.01
C TYR A 253 6.71 9.11 -6.23
N ARG A 254 6.11 8.79 -7.38
CA ARG A 254 6.29 9.58 -8.59
C ARG A 254 5.72 10.99 -8.44
N SER A 255 4.50 11.11 -7.94
CA SER A 255 3.77 12.39 -7.87
C SER A 255 4.16 13.26 -6.68
N ILE A 256 4.47 12.67 -5.52
CA ILE A 256 4.75 13.40 -4.28
C ILE A 256 6.26 13.60 -4.09
N ALA A 257 7.06 12.55 -4.30
CA ALA A 257 8.50 12.60 -4.09
C ALA A 257 9.32 12.90 -5.36
N GLY A 258 8.67 12.99 -6.52
CA GLY A 258 9.35 13.15 -7.80
C GLY A 258 10.25 11.96 -8.14
N MET A 259 9.92 10.75 -7.66
CA MET A 259 10.75 9.56 -7.80
C MET A 259 10.02 8.40 -8.44
N ASP A 260 10.59 7.84 -9.49
CA ASP A 260 10.06 6.65 -10.15
C ASP A 260 10.67 5.38 -9.55
N ILE A 261 9.87 4.66 -8.76
CA ILE A 261 10.25 3.38 -8.13
C ILE A 261 9.80 2.15 -8.94
N SER A 262 9.19 2.33 -10.13
CA SER A 262 8.64 1.24 -10.94
C SER A 262 9.67 0.22 -11.46
N HIS A 263 10.96 0.50 -11.29
CA HIS A 263 12.04 -0.40 -11.70
C HIS A 263 12.72 -1.11 -10.53
N ASN A 264 12.26 -0.90 -9.28
CA ASN A 264 12.82 -1.52 -8.09
C ASN A 264 11.72 -2.27 -7.30
N PRO A 265 11.55 -3.59 -7.53
CA PRO A 265 10.53 -4.38 -6.85
C PRO A 265 10.76 -4.51 -5.35
N GLY A 266 12.01 -4.39 -4.87
CA GLY A 266 12.30 -4.34 -3.44
C GLY A 266 11.68 -3.12 -2.76
N LEU A 267 11.70 -1.95 -3.39
CA LEU A 267 11.04 -0.76 -2.83
C LEU A 267 9.52 -0.91 -2.79
N THR A 268 8.91 -1.46 -3.84
CA THR A 268 7.46 -1.71 -3.81
C THR A 268 7.09 -2.78 -2.79
N ALA A 269 7.89 -3.83 -2.61
CA ALA A 269 7.66 -4.86 -1.60
C ALA A 269 7.85 -4.31 -0.18
N THR A 270 8.79 -3.37 0.00
CA THR A 270 8.95 -2.61 1.24
C THR A 270 7.66 -1.87 1.55
N LEU A 271 7.16 -1.06 0.62
CA LEU A 271 5.94 -0.27 0.81
C LEU A 271 4.69 -1.13 1.00
N TYR A 272 4.64 -2.28 0.33
CA TYR A 272 3.59 -3.27 0.55
C TYR A 272 3.56 -3.77 1.99
N ASN A 273 4.73 -4.03 2.56
CA ASN A 273 4.86 -4.52 3.93
C ASN A 273 4.58 -3.44 4.99
N VAL A 274 5.08 -2.22 4.77
CA VAL A 274 5.03 -1.16 5.79
C VAL A 274 3.87 -0.20 5.64
N GLY A 275 3.19 -0.20 4.49
CA GLY A 275 2.07 0.68 4.17
C GLY A 275 2.41 2.18 4.14
N SER A 276 1.36 3.00 4.07
CA SER A 276 1.43 4.47 4.08
C SER A 276 2.37 5.10 3.03
N PRO A 277 2.28 4.72 1.74
CA PRO A 277 3.16 5.25 0.69
C PRO A 277 3.10 6.78 0.56
N ASP A 278 1.93 7.40 0.67
CA ASP A 278 1.77 8.86 0.56
C ASP A 278 2.58 9.62 1.62
N GLU A 279 2.47 9.21 2.88
CA GLU A 279 3.18 9.85 3.99
C GLU A 279 4.70 9.65 3.87
N ARG A 280 5.12 8.47 3.43
CA ARG A 280 6.54 8.16 3.22
C ARG A 280 7.12 8.93 2.04
N ALA A 281 6.37 9.06 0.95
CA ALA A 281 6.75 9.87 -0.19
C ALA A 281 6.83 11.35 0.19
N ALA A 282 5.87 11.87 0.95
CA ALA A 282 5.90 13.24 1.46
C ALA A 282 7.10 13.49 2.38
N ALA A 283 7.40 12.56 3.28
CA ALA A 283 8.58 12.64 4.14
C ALA A 283 9.88 12.63 3.34
N LEU A 284 9.97 11.83 2.27
CA LEU A 284 11.12 11.83 1.37
C LEU A 284 11.24 13.14 0.59
N ALA A 285 10.13 13.65 0.06
CA ALA A 285 10.08 14.94 -0.63
C ALA A 285 10.58 16.08 0.26
N ALA A 286 10.12 16.12 1.52
CA ALA A 286 10.55 17.11 2.50
C ALA A 286 12.05 17.03 2.80
N LYS A 287 12.64 15.83 2.89
CA LYS A 287 14.09 15.66 3.04
C LYS A 287 14.86 16.20 1.82
N ASN A 288 14.36 15.94 0.61
CA ASN A 288 15.01 16.36 -0.63
C ASN A 288 14.86 17.85 -0.95
N ALA A 289 13.92 18.55 -0.30
CA ALA A 289 13.78 20.00 -0.42
C ALA A 289 15.03 20.75 0.08
N GLY A 290 15.85 20.13 0.93
CA GLY A 290 17.12 20.69 1.43
C GLY A 290 18.29 20.68 0.43
N GLY A 291 18.08 20.29 -0.83
CA GLY A 291 19.09 20.33 -1.90
C GLY A 291 19.92 19.05 -2.08
N GLY A 292 19.82 18.08 -1.15
CA GLY A 292 20.39 16.75 -1.29
C GLY A 292 19.43 15.76 -1.98
N VAL A 293 19.97 14.77 -2.69
CA VAL A 293 19.18 13.64 -3.20
C VAL A 293 19.27 12.48 -2.22
N HIS A 294 18.21 12.27 -1.46
CA HIS A 294 17.99 11.06 -0.67
C HIS A 294 17.14 10.09 -1.48
N TRP A 295 17.62 8.86 -1.60
CA TRP A 295 16.87 7.76 -2.21
C TRP A 295 15.99 7.05 -1.18
N PRO A 296 14.85 6.48 -1.59
CA PRO A 296 14.15 5.54 -0.74
C PRO A 296 14.99 4.29 -0.52
N GLU A 297 14.78 3.66 0.62
CA GLU A 297 15.53 2.49 1.06
C GLU A 297 14.60 1.30 1.30
N GLU A 298 15.09 0.11 0.98
CA GLU A 298 14.40 -1.12 1.26
C GLU A 298 14.42 -1.45 2.75
N ASN A 299 13.33 -2.05 3.25
CA ASN A 299 13.37 -2.79 4.50
C ASN A 299 13.85 -4.23 4.24
N TYR A 300 13.85 -5.07 5.27
CA TYR A 300 14.22 -6.48 5.16
C TYR A 300 13.38 -7.28 4.11
N TYR A 301 12.13 -6.90 3.86
CA TYR A 301 11.32 -7.48 2.76
C TYR A 301 11.91 -7.11 1.41
N GLY A 302 12.01 -5.81 1.16
CA GLY A 302 12.48 -5.31 -0.12
C GLY A 302 13.89 -5.78 -0.43
N TRP A 303 14.72 -5.85 0.60
CA TRP A 303 16.08 -6.32 0.48
C TRP A 303 16.14 -7.75 -0.06
N LEU A 304 15.36 -8.67 0.52
CA LEU A 304 15.28 -10.06 0.05
C LEU A 304 14.81 -10.14 -1.40
N VAL A 305 13.79 -9.36 -1.76
CA VAL A 305 13.22 -9.38 -3.12
C VAL A 305 14.26 -8.95 -4.16
N ASN A 306 15.03 -7.92 -3.87
CA ASN A 306 16.10 -7.46 -4.75
C ASN A 306 17.29 -8.43 -4.78
N ASP A 307 17.64 -9.03 -3.64
CA ASP A 307 18.71 -10.04 -3.55
C ASP A 307 18.37 -11.29 -4.38
N LYS A 308 17.10 -11.70 -4.35
CA LYS A 308 16.56 -12.87 -5.06
C LYS A 308 15.99 -12.54 -6.43
N LEU A 309 16.19 -11.33 -6.95
CA LEU A 309 15.46 -10.83 -8.13
C LEU A 309 15.57 -11.76 -9.34
N ALA A 310 16.78 -12.24 -9.66
CA ALA A 310 17.00 -13.12 -10.80
C ALA A 310 16.25 -14.46 -10.68
N GLU A 311 16.20 -15.04 -9.48
CA GLU A 311 15.46 -16.27 -9.22
C GLU A 311 13.95 -16.06 -9.36
N LEU A 312 13.45 -14.90 -8.90
CA LEU A 312 12.03 -14.55 -8.95
C LEU A 312 11.57 -14.17 -10.36
N GLU A 313 12.41 -13.50 -11.15
CA GLU A 313 12.12 -13.19 -12.54
C GLU A 313 12.02 -14.45 -13.41
N ALA A 314 12.74 -15.53 -13.08
CA ALA A 314 12.64 -16.81 -13.77
C ALA A 314 11.29 -17.53 -13.59
N LEU A 315 10.41 -17.04 -12.70
CA LEU A 315 9.04 -17.53 -12.53
C LEU A 315 8.09 -16.96 -13.59
N LEU A 316 8.47 -15.84 -14.23
CA LEU A 316 7.68 -15.07 -15.20
C LEU A 316 8.04 -15.42 -16.65
#